data_AF-A0A5D9C0L8-F1
#
_entry.id   AF-A0A5D9C0L8-F1
#
_cell.length_a   1.000
_cell.length_b   1.000
_cell.length_c   1.000
_cell.angle_alpha   90.00
_cell.angle_beta   90.00
_cell.angle_gamma   90.00
#
_symmetry.space_group_name_H-M   'P 1'
#
loop_
_entity.id
_entity.type
_entity.pdbx_description
1 polymer ?
#
loop_
_entity_poly.entity_id
_entity_poly.type
_entity_poly.pdbx_seq_one_letter_code
_entity_poly.pdbx_strand_id
1 'polypeptide(L)'
;MRRFLPFLLTTGLLASCGPKPLELPADPVDKAATCAVVSAARARAAQADIKAELPFAEQLRITHYAMLAGSEGDTFDTERASAVAKKMGELQEKITAGEWQKLEAPCDQAYPVTVKTSGIELPAAKADAQLGCYALADFLRRSVATIDEKGQNELAGYDKMKRALDAPVGAGMKAKGANSFPKTQALKNEALSDMAKLGAPAETMKMCTAKFG
;
A
#
# COMPACT_ATOMS: atom_id res chain seq x y z
N MET A 1 50.53 -52.07 34.16
CA MET A 1 49.34 -52.89 33.87
C MET A 1 48.12 -51.98 33.72
N ARG A 2 47.45 -52.09 32.57
CA ARG A 2 46.04 -51.81 32.21
C ARG A 2 45.16 -50.78 32.99
N ARG A 3 44.60 -49.86 32.16
CA ARG A 3 43.21 -49.30 32.11
C ARG A 3 42.80 -48.35 33.25
N PHE A 4 42.08 -47.23 33.05
CA PHE A 4 40.95 -46.92 32.18
C PHE A 4 40.92 -45.39 31.89
N LEU A 5 40.69 -45.00 30.62
CA LEU A 5 40.26 -43.64 30.23
C LEU A 5 38.73 -43.54 30.35
N PRO A 6 38.15 -42.43 30.88
CA PRO A 6 36.78 -42.05 30.57
C PRO A 6 36.77 -41.14 29.34
N PHE A 7 36.17 -41.66 28.27
CA PHE A 7 35.79 -40.93 27.06
C PHE A 7 34.61 -40.01 27.43
N LEU A 8 34.85 -38.71 27.58
CA LEU A 8 33.79 -37.71 27.65
C LEU A 8 33.29 -37.46 26.22
N LEU A 9 32.19 -38.14 25.88
CA LEU A 9 31.37 -37.87 24.72
C LEU A 9 30.69 -36.50 24.90
N THR A 10 31.34 -35.44 24.40
CA THR A 10 30.67 -34.17 24.11
C THR A 10 29.82 -34.36 22.86
N THR A 11 28.56 -34.75 23.04
CA THR A 11 27.53 -34.63 22.01
C THR A 11 27.34 -33.15 21.68
N GLY A 12 27.95 -32.72 20.58
CA GLY A 12 27.64 -31.45 19.93
C GLY A 12 26.19 -31.45 19.49
N LEU A 13 25.36 -30.68 20.19
CA LEU A 13 24.11 -30.16 19.65
C LEU A 13 24.46 -29.21 18.52
N LEU A 14 24.60 -29.76 17.31
CA LEU A 14 24.44 -29.00 16.08
C LEU A 14 22.99 -28.51 16.07
N ALA A 15 22.78 -27.32 16.64
CA ALA A 15 21.58 -26.55 16.43
C ALA A 15 21.35 -26.49 14.91
N SER A 16 20.22 -27.00 14.48
CA SER A 16 19.77 -26.96 13.10
C SER A 16 19.60 -25.50 12.69
N CYS A 17 20.65 -24.90 12.14
CA CYS A 17 20.55 -23.67 11.35
C CYS A 17 19.98 -24.00 9.97
N GLY A 18 18.73 -24.47 9.95
CA GLY A 18 17.93 -24.39 8.73
C GLY A 18 17.60 -22.92 8.45
N PRO A 19 17.37 -22.53 7.19
CA PRO A 19 16.92 -21.17 6.89
C PRO A 19 15.63 -20.90 7.67
N LYS A 20 15.63 -19.85 8.50
CA LYS A 20 14.46 -19.42 9.26
C LYS A 20 13.31 -19.21 8.26
N PRO A 21 12.12 -19.80 8.50
CA PRO A 21 10.98 -19.59 7.63
C PRO A 21 10.73 -18.09 7.46
N LEU A 22 10.36 -17.69 6.23
CA LEU A 22 9.95 -16.32 5.97
C LEU A 22 8.74 -16.02 6.85
N GLU A 23 8.91 -15.05 7.75
CA GLU A 23 7.88 -14.54 8.65
C GLU A 23 7.67 -13.05 8.35
N LEU A 24 6.46 -12.54 8.62
CA LEU A 24 6.22 -11.11 8.49
C LEU A 24 7.06 -10.32 9.50
N PRO A 25 7.78 -9.27 9.06
CA PRO A 25 8.51 -8.40 9.98
C PRO A 25 7.60 -7.76 11.03
N ALA A 26 8.15 -7.50 12.21
CA ALA A 26 7.43 -6.79 13.27
C ALA A 26 7.32 -5.28 12.98
N ASP A 27 8.39 -4.70 12.42
CA ASP A 27 8.41 -3.28 12.03
C ASP A 27 7.32 -2.99 10.98
N PRO A 28 6.48 -1.95 11.18
CA PRO A 28 5.37 -1.69 10.27
C PRO A 28 5.77 -1.32 8.84
N VAL A 29 6.90 -0.62 8.66
CA VAL A 29 7.39 -0.25 7.32
C VAL A 29 7.89 -1.48 6.59
N ASP A 30 8.71 -2.30 7.25
CA ASP A 30 9.20 -3.56 6.69
C ASP A 30 8.06 -4.54 6.40
N LYS A 31 7.03 -4.58 7.25
CA LYS A 31 5.84 -5.41 7.05
C LYS A 31 5.03 -4.98 5.84
N ALA A 32 4.73 -3.68 5.72
CA ALA A 32 4.01 -3.13 4.58
C ALA A 32 4.79 -3.36 3.27
N ALA A 33 6.10 -3.12 3.29
CA ALA A 33 6.97 -3.34 2.14
C ALA A 33 7.06 -4.81 1.76
N THR A 34 7.18 -5.71 2.74
CA THR A 34 7.16 -7.17 2.52
C THR A 34 5.87 -7.58 1.83
N CYS A 35 4.72 -7.13 2.34
CA CYS A 35 3.43 -7.48 1.75
C CYS A 35 3.17 -6.83 0.39
N ALA A 36 3.68 -5.63 0.14
CA ALA A 36 3.66 -5.03 -1.18
C ALA A 36 4.49 -5.84 -2.20
N VAL A 37 5.67 -6.34 -1.80
CA VAL A 37 6.50 -7.21 -2.64
C VAL A 37 5.82 -8.57 -2.88
N VAL A 38 5.23 -9.19 -1.86
CA VAL A 38 4.46 -10.44 -2.01
C VAL A 38 3.27 -10.22 -2.96
N SER A 39 2.56 -9.10 -2.79
CA SER A 39 1.46 -8.69 -3.68
C SER A 39 1.92 -8.53 -5.13
N ALA A 40 3.07 -7.89 -5.35
CA ALA A 40 3.67 -7.73 -6.67
C ALA A 40 4.13 -9.06 -7.28
N ALA A 41 4.76 -9.93 -6.48
CA ALA A 41 5.20 -11.26 -6.91
C ALA A 41 4.01 -12.14 -7.33
N ARG A 42 2.93 -12.12 -6.54
CA ARG A 42 1.67 -12.80 -6.88
C ARG A 42 1.07 -12.28 -8.17
N ALA A 43 0.97 -10.95 -8.31
CA ALA A 43 0.43 -10.33 -9.52
C ALA A 43 1.26 -10.71 -10.77
N ARG A 44 2.59 -10.71 -10.62
CA ARG A 44 3.52 -11.10 -11.68
C ARG A 44 3.41 -12.58 -12.06
N ALA A 45 3.30 -13.47 -11.07
CA ALA A 45 3.15 -14.91 -11.30
C ALA A 45 1.83 -15.29 -11.99
N ALA A 46 0.81 -14.42 -11.90
CA ALA A 46 -0.45 -14.59 -12.61
C ALA A 46 -0.41 -14.11 -14.07
N GLN A 47 0.68 -13.47 -14.52
CA GLN A 47 0.82 -13.00 -15.90
C GLN A 47 1.45 -14.07 -16.79
N ALA A 48 0.99 -14.13 -18.04
CA ALA A 48 1.61 -14.97 -19.07
C ALA A 48 3.01 -14.46 -19.46
N ASP A 49 3.20 -13.14 -19.49
CA ASP A 49 4.50 -12.51 -19.72
C ASP A 49 5.00 -11.84 -18.44
N ILE A 50 6.03 -12.43 -17.82
CA ILE A 50 6.67 -11.94 -16.60
C ILE A 50 7.38 -10.57 -16.79
N LYS A 51 7.61 -10.16 -18.03
CA LYS A 51 8.24 -8.88 -18.37
C LYS A 51 7.23 -7.77 -18.70
N ALA A 52 5.97 -8.13 -18.95
CA ALA A 52 4.91 -7.16 -19.20
C ALA A 52 4.72 -6.24 -18.00
N GLU A 53 4.13 -5.06 -18.19
CA GLU A 53 3.73 -4.23 -17.05
C GLU A 53 2.64 -4.94 -16.22
N LEU A 54 2.60 -4.69 -14.90
CA LEU A 54 1.50 -5.17 -14.07
C LEU A 54 0.19 -4.46 -14.46
N PRO A 55 -0.97 -5.13 -14.38
CA PRO A 55 -2.25 -4.47 -14.61
C PRO A 55 -2.44 -3.28 -13.67
N PHE A 56 -3.06 -2.20 -14.15
CA PHE A 56 -3.17 -0.97 -13.36
C PHE A 56 -3.81 -1.16 -11.97
N ALA A 57 -4.84 -2.00 -11.86
CA ALA A 57 -5.45 -2.34 -10.56
C ALA A 57 -4.46 -3.00 -9.58
N GLU A 58 -3.52 -3.81 -10.08
CA GLU A 58 -2.48 -4.43 -9.26
C GLU A 58 -1.44 -3.40 -8.82
N GLN A 59 -1.08 -2.45 -9.69
CA GLN A 59 -0.20 -1.33 -9.31
C GLN A 59 -0.83 -0.50 -8.18
N LEU A 60 -2.12 -0.16 -8.30
CA LEU A 60 -2.87 0.54 -7.26
C LEU A 60 -2.89 -0.25 -5.95
N ARG A 61 -3.09 -1.57 -6.00
CA ARG A 61 -3.06 -2.45 -4.82
C ARG A 61 -1.68 -2.47 -4.17
N ILE A 62 -0.60 -2.51 -4.95
CA ILE A 62 0.78 -2.45 -4.44
C ILE A 62 1.05 -1.10 -3.77
N THR A 63 0.66 0.01 -4.40
CA THR A 63 0.76 1.37 -3.83
C THR A 63 -0.04 1.51 -2.53
N HIS A 64 -1.14 0.77 -2.38
CA HIS A 64 -2.01 0.85 -1.20
C HIS A 64 -1.29 0.49 0.11
N TYR A 65 -0.33 -0.43 0.09
CA TYR A 65 0.45 -0.77 1.29
C TYR A 65 1.23 0.42 1.84
N ALA A 66 1.87 1.20 0.96
CA ALA A 66 2.55 2.44 1.34
C ALA A 66 1.54 3.49 1.84
N MET A 67 0.36 3.55 1.22
CA MET A 67 -0.69 4.44 1.68
C MET A 67 -1.16 4.10 3.10
N LEU A 68 -1.39 2.82 3.38
CA LEU A 68 -1.85 2.36 4.69
C LEU A 68 -0.81 2.60 5.78
N ALA A 69 0.46 2.35 5.49
CA ALA A 69 1.54 2.67 6.42
C ALA A 69 1.60 4.19 6.69
N GLY A 70 1.50 5.01 5.65
CA GLY A 70 1.38 6.46 5.79
C GLY A 70 0.12 6.91 6.52
N SER A 71 -0.90 6.05 6.63
CA SER A 71 -2.20 6.36 7.23
C SER A 71 -2.41 5.67 8.59
N GLU A 72 -1.36 5.17 9.25
CA GLU A 72 -1.51 4.55 10.57
C GLU A 72 -2.04 5.54 11.63
N GLY A 73 -1.75 6.83 11.46
CA GLY A 73 -2.33 7.92 12.27
C GLY A 73 -3.56 8.57 11.62
N ASP A 74 -3.98 9.70 12.19
CA ASP A 74 -5.12 10.48 11.69
C ASP A 74 -4.78 11.35 10.47
N THR A 75 -3.49 11.61 10.25
CA THR A 75 -2.98 12.34 9.08
C THR A 75 -2.05 11.45 8.27
N PHE A 76 -2.06 11.62 6.95
CA PHE A 76 -1.11 10.97 6.06
C PHE A 76 0.32 11.45 6.31
N ASP A 77 1.22 10.52 6.59
CA ASP A 77 2.66 10.69 6.71
C ASP A 77 3.36 10.26 5.41
N THR A 78 3.77 11.26 4.63
CA THR A 78 4.48 11.08 3.37
C THR A 78 5.85 10.45 3.56
N GLU A 79 6.55 10.72 4.67
CA GLU A 79 7.88 10.16 4.92
C GLU A 79 7.77 8.66 5.18
N ARG A 80 6.79 8.24 5.99
CA ARG A 80 6.53 6.82 6.24
C ARG A 80 6.09 6.08 4.97
N ALA A 81 5.18 6.65 4.18
CA ALA A 81 4.79 6.05 2.90
C ALA A 81 5.99 5.90 1.94
N SER A 82 6.87 6.92 1.88
CA SER A 82 8.08 6.88 1.07
C SER A 82 9.09 5.84 1.58
N ALA A 83 9.19 5.66 2.90
CA ALA A 83 10.03 4.63 3.51
C ALA A 83 9.60 3.22 3.07
N VAL A 84 8.30 2.95 2.97
CA VAL A 84 7.78 1.68 2.43
C VAL A 84 8.21 1.48 0.98
N ALA A 85 8.02 2.48 0.12
CA ALA A 85 8.40 2.38 -1.30
C ALA A 85 9.91 2.11 -1.47
N LYS A 86 10.75 2.78 -0.69
CA LYS A 86 12.19 2.51 -0.66
C LYS A 86 12.49 1.07 -0.20
N LYS A 87 11.85 0.64 0.89
CA LYS A 87 12.05 -0.68 1.47
C LYS A 87 11.62 -1.81 0.53
N MET A 88 10.59 -1.61 -0.28
CA MET A 88 10.20 -2.57 -1.32
C MET A 88 11.35 -2.87 -2.29
N GLY A 89 12.06 -1.83 -2.75
CA GLY A 89 13.22 -2.01 -3.64
C GLY A 89 14.36 -2.79 -2.98
N GLU A 90 14.59 -2.57 -1.69
CA GLU A 90 15.61 -3.30 -0.91
C GLU A 90 15.22 -4.78 -0.68
N LEU A 91 13.93 -5.08 -0.55
CA LEU A 91 13.43 -6.41 -0.18
C LEU A 91 13.08 -7.29 -1.38
N GLN A 92 12.85 -6.71 -2.56
CA GLN A 92 12.29 -7.41 -3.72
C GLN A 92 13.02 -8.71 -4.07
N GLU A 93 14.34 -8.65 -4.29
CA GLU A 93 15.13 -9.82 -4.69
C GLU A 93 15.13 -10.89 -3.59
N LYS A 94 15.36 -10.48 -2.33
CA LYS A 94 15.42 -11.39 -1.19
C LYS A 94 14.11 -12.15 -0.98
N ILE A 95 12.97 -11.47 -1.10
CA ILE A 95 11.65 -12.09 -0.92
C ILE A 95 11.34 -13.00 -2.12
N THR A 96 11.53 -12.51 -3.35
CA THR A 96 11.14 -13.27 -4.56
C THR A 96 12.02 -14.48 -4.84
N ALA A 97 13.24 -14.52 -4.31
CA ALA A 97 14.11 -15.70 -4.34
C ALA A 97 13.71 -16.79 -3.32
N GLY A 98 12.87 -16.46 -2.33
CA GLY A 98 12.41 -17.39 -1.29
C GLY A 98 10.99 -17.93 -1.53
N GLU A 99 10.44 -18.61 -0.52
CA GLU A 99 9.08 -19.17 -0.53
C GLU A 99 8.02 -18.10 -0.18
N TRP A 100 7.99 -17.01 -0.94
CA TRP A 100 7.10 -15.86 -0.70
C TRP A 100 5.61 -16.22 -0.73
N GLN A 101 5.22 -17.30 -1.40
CA GLN A 101 3.84 -17.79 -1.45
C GLN A 101 3.30 -18.10 -0.04
N LYS A 102 4.19 -18.52 0.88
CA LYS A 102 3.81 -18.77 2.29
C LYS A 102 3.43 -17.49 3.05
N LEU A 103 3.80 -16.32 2.53
CA LEU A 103 3.47 -15.02 3.10
C LEU A 103 2.16 -14.43 2.56
N GLU A 104 1.54 -15.01 1.54
CA GLU A 104 0.30 -14.46 0.95
C GLU A 104 -0.83 -14.33 1.98
N ALA A 105 -1.20 -15.44 2.63
CA ALA A 105 -2.27 -15.42 3.64
C ALA A 105 -1.95 -14.53 4.85
N PRO A 106 -0.73 -14.57 5.44
CA PRO A 106 -0.33 -13.60 6.46
C PRO A 106 -0.46 -12.14 6.02
N CYS A 107 -0.11 -11.82 4.77
CA CYS A 107 -0.24 -10.45 4.24
C CYS A 107 -1.69 -10.02 4.07
N ASP A 108 -2.54 -10.88 3.50
CA ASP A 108 -3.96 -10.62 3.36
C ASP A 108 -4.63 -10.43 4.74
N GLN A 109 -4.19 -11.18 5.76
CA GLN A 109 -4.64 -11.02 7.14
C GLN A 109 -4.15 -9.72 7.79
N ALA A 110 -2.91 -9.30 7.50
CA ALA A 110 -2.34 -8.08 8.05
C ALA A 110 -2.92 -6.81 7.41
N TYR A 111 -3.29 -6.88 6.13
CA TYR A 111 -3.79 -5.74 5.34
C TYR A 111 -5.12 -6.06 4.62
N PRO A 112 -6.19 -6.43 5.34
CA PRO A 112 -7.44 -6.91 4.73
C PRO A 112 -8.13 -5.84 3.87
N VAL A 113 -7.89 -4.57 4.14
CA VAL A 113 -8.42 -3.44 3.35
C VAL A 113 -7.86 -3.38 1.92
N THR A 114 -6.70 -3.98 1.66
CA THR A 114 -6.08 -4.01 0.32
C THR A 114 -6.81 -4.92 -0.66
N VAL A 115 -7.58 -5.87 -0.16
CA VAL A 115 -8.39 -6.82 -0.94
C VAL A 115 -9.89 -6.58 -0.81
N LYS A 116 -10.29 -5.56 -0.03
CA LYS A 116 -11.69 -5.18 0.13
C LYS A 116 -12.18 -4.46 -1.13
N THR A 117 -13.05 -5.14 -1.88
CA THR A 117 -13.62 -4.65 -3.15
C THR A 117 -15.11 -4.32 -3.09
N SER A 118 -15.77 -4.56 -1.95
CA SER A 118 -17.19 -4.28 -1.74
C SER A 118 -17.44 -3.69 -0.36
N GLY A 119 -18.64 -3.13 -0.14
CA GLY A 119 -18.98 -2.45 1.13
C GLY A 119 -18.08 -1.25 1.41
N ILE A 120 -17.65 -0.55 0.35
CA ILE A 120 -16.87 0.68 0.43
C ILE A 120 -17.87 1.84 0.46
N GLU A 121 -17.82 2.63 1.52
CA GLU A 121 -18.68 3.79 1.69
C GLU A 121 -17.82 5.05 1.74
N LEU A 122 -18.15 6.03 0.89
CA LEU A 122 -17.54 7.35 0.96
C LEU A 122 -18.08 8.11 2.19
N PRO A 123 -17.32 9.09 2.72
CA PRO A 123 -17.82 9.94 3.80
C PRO A 123 -19.22 10.49 3.52
N ALA A 124 -20.09 10.47 4.54
CA ALA A 124 -21.48 10.88 4.40
C ALA A 124 -21.61 12.38 4.08
N ALA A 125 -20.82 13.20 4.74
CA ALA A 125 -20.76 14.64 4.46
C ALA A 125 -20.15 14.89 3.08
N LYS A 126 -20.90 15.61 2.22
CA LYS A 126 -20.48 15.89 0.84
C LYS A 126 -19.10 16.54 0.76
N ALA A 127 -18.83 17.53 1.63
CA ALA A 127 -17.56 18.25 1.63
C ALA A 127 -16.37 17.32 1.95
N ASP A 128 -16.55 16.37 2.87
CA ASP A 128 -15.50 15.42 3.26
C ASP A 128 -15.27 14.38 2.16
N ALA A 129 -16.34 13.88 1.54
CA ALA A 129 -16.22 12.99 0.38
C ALA A 129 -15.54 13.67 -0.82
N GLN A 130 -15.85 14.94 -1.09
CA GLN A 130 -15.20 15.72 -2.15
C GLN A 130 -13.70 15.89 -1.86
N LEU A 131 -13.35 16.29 -0.64
CA LEU A 131 -11.95 16.47 -0.24
C LEU A 131 -11.18 15.14 -0.27
N GLY A 132 -11.78 14.05 0.23
CA GLY A 132 -11.19 12.72 0.20
C GLY A 132 -10.94 12.21 -1.22
N CYS A 133 -11.95 12.27 -2.09
CA CYS A 133 -11.80 11.87 -3.49
C CYS A 133 -10.78 12.74 -4.24
N TYR A 134 -10.74 14.03 -3.95
CA TYR A 134 -9.73 14.94 -4.48
C TYR A 134 -8.31 14.56 -4.04
N ALA A 135 -8.11 14.31 -2.74
CA ALA A 135 -6.82 13.97 -2.17
C ALA A 135 -6.31 12.61 -2.66
N LEU A 136 -7.20 11.61 -2.74
CA LEU A 136 -6.88 10.28 -3.27
C LEU A 136 -6.49 10.36 -4.76
N ALA A 137 -7.25 11.08 -5.58
CA ALA A 137 -6.93 11.27 -7.00
C ALA A 137 -5.56 11.96 -7.18
N ASP A 138 -5.29 13.02 -6.42
CA ASP A 138 -4.01 13.75 -6.48
C ASP A 138 -2.83 12.86 -6.07
N PHE A 139 -3.00 12.03 -5.04
CA PHE A 139 -1.98 11.08 -4.61
C PHE A 139 -1.71 10.03 -5.69
N LEU A 140 -2.74 9.31 -6.14
CA LEU A 140 -2.57 8.22 -7.11
C LEU A 140 -1.96 8.69 -8.42
N ARG A 141 -2.32 9.88 -8.91
CA ARG A 141 -1.75 10.48 -10.12
C ARG A 141 -0.27 10.86 -9.98
N ARG A 142 0.24 11.06 -8.76
CA ARG A 142 1.66 11.35 -8.49
C ARG A 142 2.46 10.09 -8.16
N SER A 143 1.81 9.09 -7.58
CA SER A 143 2.46 7.89 -7.06
C SER A 143 2.45 6.71 -8.02
N VAL A 144 1.56 6.70 -9.01
CA VAL A 144 1.43 5.63 -10.00
C VAL A 144 1.64 6.18 -11.40
N ALA A 145 2.56 5.56 -12.14
CA ALA A 145 2.80 5.82 -13.54
C ALA A 145 2.66 4.51 -14.30
N THR A 146 1.88 4.52 -15.37
CA THR A 146 1.61 3.32 -16.15
C THR A 146 1.68 3.55 -17.66
N ILE A 147 2.13 2.53 -18.40
CA ILE A 147 2.13 2.53 -19.87
C ILE A 147 0.93 1.79 -20.45
N ASP A 148 0.17 1.06 -19.63
CA ASP A 148 -1.11 0.45 -19.96
C ASP A 148 -2.16 1.52 -20.36
N GLU A 149 -2.71 1.41 -21.57
CA GLU A 149 -3.67 2.37 -22.11
C GLU A 149 -4.93 2.47 -21.24
N LYS A 150 -5.41 1.34 -20.70
CA LYS A 150 -6.56 1.34 -19.81
C LYS A 150 -6.26 2.08 -18.51
N GLY A 151 -5.10 1.83 -17.90
CA GLY A 151 -4.63 2.56 -16.72
C GLY A 151 -4.46 4.06 -16.98
N GLN A 152 -3.94 4.46 -18.14
CA GLN A 152 -3.86 5.87 -18.53
C GLN A 152 -5.23 6.53 -18.65
N ASN A 153 -6.21 5.83 -19.24
CA ASN A 153 -7.59 6.30 -19.32
C ASN A 153 -8.25 6.43 -17.93
N GLU A 154 -7.98 5.49 -17.02
CA GLU A 154 -8.44 5.60 -15.63
C GLU A 154 -7.82 6.81 -14.91
N LEU A 155 -6.50 7.02 -15.03
CA LEU A 155 -5.81 8.19 -14.48
C LEU A 155 -6.34 9.51 -15.05
N ALA A 156 -6.62 9.56 -16.35
CA ALA A 156 -7.23 10.72 -16.99
C ALA A 156 -8.65 10.99 -16.45
N GLY A 157 -9.42 9.94 -16.16
CA GLY A 157 -10.71 10.03 -15.47
C GLY A 157 -10.56 10.62 -14.06
N TYR A 158 -9.55 10.19 -13.31
CA TYR A 158 -9.25 10.72 -11.97
C TYR A 158 -8.89 12.20 -12.02
N ASP A 159 -8.10 12.60 -13.03
CA ASP A 159 -7.74 14.00 -13.26
C ASP A 159 -8.94 14.88 -13.60
N LYS A 160 -9.82 14.40 -14.47
CA LYS A 160 -11.04 15.11 -14.83
C LYS A 160 -11.91 15.35 -13.61
N MET A 161 -12.16 14.30 -12.81
CA MET A 161 -12.89 14.40 -11.54
C MET A 161 -12.22 15.39 -10.59
N LYS A 162 -10.90 15.27 -10.39
CA LYS A 162 -10.13 16.17 -9.53
C LYS A 162 -10.30 17.63 -9.96
N ARG A 163 -10.21 17.94 -11.26
CA ARG A 163 -10.44 19.30 -11.79
C ARG A 163 -11.85 19.81 -11.54
N ALA A 164 -12.86 18.95 -11.68
CA ALA A 164 -14.24 19.29 -11.34
C ALA A 164 -14.42 19.61 -9.84
N LEU A 165 -13.56 19.03 -8.99
CA LEU A 165 -13.55 19.25 -7.55
C LEU A 165 -12.71 20.44 -7.08
N ASP A 166 -11.85 21.04 -7.92
CA ASP A 166 -10.95 22.14 -7.53
C ASP A 166 -11.69 23.29 -6.82
N ALA A 167 -12.76 23.80 -7.44
CA ALA A 167 -13.54 24.90 -6.90
C ALA A 167 -14.29 24.57 -5.60
N PRO A 168 -15.12 23.50 -5.52
CA PRO A 168 -15.84 23.17 -4.29
C PRO A 168 -14.91 22.74 -3.15
N VAL A 169 -13.81 22.03 -3.44
CA VAL A 169 -12.81 21.65 -2.42
C VAL A 169 -12.07 22.89 -1.91
N GLY A 170 -11.66 23.79 -2.81
CA GLY A 170 -11.05 25.07 -2.42
C GLY A 170 -11.96 25.91 -1.51
N ALA A 171 -13.25 26.03 -1.86
CA ALA A 171 -14.24 26.72 -1.04
C ALA A 171 -14.45 26.03 0.32
N GLY A 172 -14.57 24.69 0.34
CA GLY A 172 -14.73 23.90 1.56
C GLY A 172 -13.53 24.03 2.52
N MET A 173 -12.31 23.94 2.00
CA MET A 173 -11.09 24.13 2.80
C MET A 173 -11.01 25.55 3.38
N LYS A 174 -11.35 26.58 2.59
CA LYS A 174 -11.42 27.96 3.09
C LYS A 174 -12.46 28.13 4.19
N ALA A 175 -13.63 27.51 4.06
CA ALA A 175 -14.67 27.52 5.09
C ALA A 175 -14.21 26.83 6.38
N LYS A 176 -13.35 25.81 6.29
CA LYS A 176 -12.66 25.17 7.42
C LYS A 176 -11.44 25.95 7.94
N GLY A 177 -11.21 27.19 7.46
CA GLY A 177 -10.12 28.05 7.93
C GLY A 177 -8.72 27.69 7.40
N ALA A 178 -8.62 26.86 6.36
CA ALA A 178 -7.37 26.57 5.68
C ALA A 178 -7.00 27.71 4.71
N ASN A 179 -6.45 28.77 5.29
CA ASN A 179 -6.03 29.99 4.60
C ASN A 179 -4.52 30.05 4.28
N SER A 180 -3.81 28.93 4.45
CA SER A 180 -2.38 28.79 4.13
C SER A 180 -2.10 27.43 3.52
N PHE A 181 -0.96 27.31 2.82
CA PHE A 181 -0.53 26.03 2.25
C PHE A 181 -0.39 24.91 3.31
N PRO A 182 0.27 25.11 4.47
CA PRO A 182 0.37 24.06 5.48
C PRO A 182 -0.99 23.55 6.00
N LYS A 183 -1.95 24.45 6.25
CA LYS A 183 -3.30 24.04 6.68
C LYS A 183 -4.07 23.32 5.58
N THR A 184 -3.91 23.76 4.33
CA THR A 184 -4.50 23.10 3.17
C THR A 184 -3.95 21.69 3.01
N GLN A 185 -2.64 21.53 3.19
CA GLN A 185 -1.98 20.23 3.11
C GLN A 185 -2.39 19.31 4.26
N ALA A 186 -2.53 19.82 5.49
CA ALA A 186 -3.01 19.06 6.64
C ALA A 186 -4.40 18.46 6.38
N LEU A 187 -5.37 19.27 5.92
CA LEU A 187 -6.71 18.78 5.58
C LEU A 187 -6.70 17.71 4.47
N LYS A 188 -5.82 17.85 3.47
CA LYS A 188 -5.67 16.85 2.41
C LYS A 188 -5.04 15.56 2.93
N ASN A 189 -4.08 15.66 3.84
CA ASN A 189 -3.42 14.49 4.43
C ASN A 189 -4.35 13.74 5.39
N GLU A 190 -5.16 14.44 6.19
CA GLU A 190 -6.23 13.84 6.99
C GLU A 190 -7.21 13.08 6.09
N ALA A 191 -7.74 13.76 5.07
CA ALA A 191 -8.69 13.14 4.15
C ALA A 191 -8.09 11.96 3.38
N LEU A 192 -6.81 12.04 2.97
CA LEU A 192 -6.12 10.92 2.32
C LEU A 192 -5.96 9.73 3.28
N SER A 193 -5.65 9.98 4.55
CA SER A 193 -5.54 8.94 5.59
C SER A 193 -6.85 8.17 5.73
N ASP A 194 -7.97 8.88 5.82
CA ASP A 194 -9.29 8.27 5.91
C ASP A 194 -9.65 7.47 4.66
N MET A 195 -9.41 8.05 3.48
CA MET A 195 -9.71 7.42 2.20
C MET A 195 -8.88 6.14 1.96
N ALA A 196 -7.62 6.12 2.39
CA ALA A 196 -6.76 4.94 2.31
C ALA A 196 -7.33 3.75 3.10
N LYS A 197 -8.11 3.99 4.16
CA LYS A 197 -8.66 2.94 5.03
C LYS A 197 -9.96 2.33 4.51
N LEU A 198 -10.60 2.92 3.49
CA LEU A 198 -11.95 2.52 3.05
C LEU A 198 -11.99 1.16 2.33
N GLY A 199 -10.97 0.88 1.52
CA GLY A 199 -10.87 -0.32 0.68
C GLY A 199 -9.85 -0.14 -0.44
N ALA A 200 -9.83 -1.09 -1.38
CA ALA A 200 -8.88 -1.09 -2.50
C ALA A 200 -8.95 0.23 -3.31
N PRO A 201 -7.82 0.88 -3.67
CA PRO A 201 -7.86 2.23 -4.24
C PRO A 201 -8.62 2.31 -5.57
N ALA A 202 -8.55 1.27 -6.40
CA ALA A 202 -9.32 1.20 -7.66
C ALA A 202 -10.83 1.26 -7.40
N GLU A 203 -11.34 0.51 -6.42
CA GLU A 203 -12.77 0.47 -6.11
C GLU A 203 -13.22 1.76 -5.40
N THR A 204 -12.41 2.28 -4.48
CA THR A 204 -12.67 3.59 -3.85
C THR A 204 -12.73 4.71 -4.90
N MET A 205 -11.84 4.68 -5.89
CA MET A 205 -11.85 5.65 -6.98
C MET A 205 -13.05 5.49 -7.92
N LYS A 206 -13.55 4.27 -8.17
CA LYS A 206 -14.83 4.07 -8.89
C LYS A 206 -16.00 4.73 -8.16
N MET A 207 -16.04 4.62 -6.83
CA MET A 207 -17.08 5.31 -6.03
C MET A 207 -16.94 6.82 -6.16
N CYS A 208 -15.71 7.34 -6.11
CA CYS A 208 -15.43 8.75 -6.28
C CYS A 208 -15.85 9.28 -7.66
N THR A 209 -15.46 8.60 -8.75
CA THR A 209 -15.80 9.02 -10.12
C THR A 209 -17.28 8.87 -10.40
N ALA A 210 -17.95 7.83 -9.88
CA ALA A 210 -19.40 7.70 -10.00
C ALA A 210 -20.16 8.84 -9.30
N LYS A 211 -19.63 9.36 -8.19
CA LYS A 211 -20.26 10.43 -7.41
C LYS A 211 -19.90 11.84 -7.89
N PHE A 212 -18.72 12.03 -8.48
CA PHE A 212 -18.15 13.36 -8.74
C PHE A 212 -17.47 13.56 -10.12
N GLY A 213 -17.42 12.56 -11.01
CA GLY A 213 -16.71 12.57 -12.30
C GLY A 213 -17.52 12.99 -13.53
#